data_AF-T0ZB97-F1
#
_entry.id   AF-T0ZB97-F1
#
_cell.length_a   1.000
_cell.length_b   1.000
_cell.length_c   1.000
_cell.angle_alpha   90.00
_cell.angle_beta   90.00
_cell.angle_gamma   90.00
#
_symmetry.space_group_name_H-M   'P 1'
#
loop_
_entity.id
_entity.type
_entity.pdbx_description
1 polymer ?
#
loop_
_entity_poly.entity_id
_entity_poly.type
_entity_poly.pdbx_seq_one_letter_code
_entity_poly.pdbx_strand_id
1 'polypeptide(L)'
;MKDRGDFAGVHVAPETTEDVGDDDAVRLVVLGPDHPFIEKSDECAARTAIAETINRRGNTARLRRNMLVFLAPDHRALEHLEHAAAEFLAWRRIVEDADALNLDKAQERQARERRDRAEKAITVRLGETYRWLVVPRRTPLPGRSSSWSST
;
A
#
# COMPACT_ATOMS: atom_id res chain seq x y z
N MET A 1 0.83 17.33 7.24
CA MET A 1 0.98 17.49 5.78
C MET A 1 1.35 16.12 5.24
N LYS A 2 0.45 15.43 4.51
CA LYS A 2 0.76 14.13 3.89
C LYS A 2 1.78 14.44 2.79
N ASP A 3 3.07 14.22 3.07
CA ASP A 3 4.11 14.37 2.06
C ASP A 3 3.87 13.30 0.99
N ARG A 4 3.58 13.76 -0.23
CA ARG A 4 3.32 12.88 -1.39
C ARG A 4 4.60 12.65 -2.19
N GLY A 5 5.74 13.19 -1.75
CA GLY A 5 6.96 13.25 -2.53
C GLY A 5 6.70 13.87 -3.91
N ASP A 6 7.34 13.32 -4.93
CA ASP A 6 7.21 13.75 -6.32
C ASP A 6 5.96 13.17 -7.04
N PHE A 7 5.09 12.42 -6.33
CA PHE A 7 3.89 11.84 -6.93
C PHE A 7 2.75 12.86 -6.98
N ALA A 8 2.07 12.95 -8.13
CA ALA A 8 0.88 13.78 -8.29
C ALA A 8 -0.31 13.30 -7.44
N GLY A 9 -0.31 12.04 -7.02
CA GLY A 9 -1.23 11.51 -6.01
C GLY A 9 -0.78 10.18 -5.45
N VAL A 10 -1.11 9.96 -4.18
CA VAL A 10 -0.91 8.69 -3.46
C VAL A 10 -2.29 8.14 -3.08
N HIS A 11 -2.62 6.98 -3.61
CA HIS A 11 -3.88 6.27 -3.37
C HIS A 11 -3.59 5.08 -2.47
N VAL A 12 -4.11 5.11 -1.25
CA VAL A 12 -3.87 4.05 -0.25
C VAL A 12 -5.09 3.15 -0.18
N ALA A 13 -4.90 1.87 -0.47
CA ALA A 13 -5.93 0.83 -0.50
C ALA A 13 -7.22 1.29 -1.21
N PRO A 14 -7.15 1.65 -2.51
CA PRO A 14 -8.37 2.00 -3.25
C PRO A 14 -9.33 0.81 -3.28
N GLU A 15 -10.62 1.07 -3.08
CA GLU A 15 -11.65 0.03 -3.13
C GLU A 15 -11.97 -0.36 -4.57
N THR A 16 -11.87 0.61 -5.49
CA THR A 16 -12.20 0.42 -6.90
C THR A 16 -11.14 1.04 -7.81
N THR A 17 -11.11 0.59 -9.07
CA THR A 17 -10.20 1.17 -10.07
C THR A 17 -10.57 2.60 -10.49
N GLU A 18 -11.76 3.08 -10.13
CA GLU A 18 -12.23 4.45 -10.40
C GLU A 18 -11.56 5.49 -9.51
N ASP A 19 -11.17 5.08 -8.30
CA ASP A 19 -10.53 5.91 -7.28
C ASP A 19 -9.17 6.45 -7.74
N VAL A 20 -8.55 5.76 -8.69
CA VAL A 20 -7.29 6.15 -9.30
C VAL A 20 -7.56 6.96 -10.58
N GLY A 21 -7.15 8.22 -10.62
CA GLY A 21 -7.24 9.07 -11.82
C GLY A 21 -6.41 8.56 -13.01
N ASP A 22 -6.78 8.92 -14.24
CA ASP A 22 -6.06 8.59 -15.50
C ASP A 22 -5.44 9.84 -16.12
N ASP A 23 -4.59 10.52 -15.36
CA ASP A 23 -3.95 11.78 -15.73
C ASP A 23 -2.55 11.56 -16.31
N ASP A 24 -1.98 12.60 -16.91
CA ASP A 24 -0.62 12.66 -17.44
C ASP A 24 0.45 12.90 -16.37
N ALA A 25 0.17 12.53 -15.12
CA ALA A 25 1.09 12.67 -14.00
C ALA A 25 1.19 11.37 -13.19
N VAL A 26 2.38 11.07 -12.67
CA VAL A 26 2.66 9.78 -12.01
C VAL A 26 1.93 9.70 -10.67
N ARG A 27 1.24 8.58 -10.43
CA ARG A 27 0.48 8.29 -9.21
C ARG A 27 0.97 7.00 -8.56
N LEU A 28 1.14 7.02 -7.24
CA LEU A 28 1.45 5.85 -6.44
C LEU A 28 0.14 5.21 -5.94
N VAL A 29 -0.02 3.92 -6.17
CA VAL A 29 -1.12 3.10 -5.67
C VAL A 29 -0.57 2.10 -4.67
N VAL A 30 -0.88 2.29 -3.39
CA VAL A 30 -0.52 1.35 -2.33
C VAL A 30 -1.68 0.36 -2.21
N LEU A 31 -1.41 -0.91 -2.49
CA LEU A 31 -2.44 -1.96 -2.41
C LEU A 31 -2.80 -2.24 -0.95
N GLY A 32 -4.03 -2.68 -0.72
CA GLY A 32 -4.46 -3.12 0.62
C GLY A 32 -3.81 -4.44 1.05
N PRO A 33 -3.92 -4.79 2.35
CA PRO A 33 -3.44 -6.06 2.89
C PRO A 33 -4.07 -7.29 2.22
N ASP A 34 -5.30 -7.16 1.70
CA ASP A 34 -6.02 -8.24 0.97
C ASP A 34 -5.40 -8.60 -0.39
N HIS A 35 -4.42 -7.81 -0.85
CA HIS A 35 -3.72 -8.02 -2.12
C HIS A 35 -2.22 -8.26 -1.89
N PRO A 36 -1.83 -9.34 -1.20
CA PRO A 36 -0.42 -9.62 -0.95
C PRO A 36 0.33 -10.01 -2.24
N PHE A 37 1.58 -9.61 -2.29
CA PHE A 37 2.53 -9.98 -3.32
C PHE A 37 3.33 -11.22 -2.90
N ILE A 38 3.50 -12.14 -3.85
CA ILE A 38 4.26 -13.38 -3.68
C ILE A 38 5.33 -13.42 -4.78
N GLU A 39 6.60 -13.28 -4.41
CA GLU A 39 7.72 -13.17 -5.36
C GLU A 39 7.81 -14.32 -6.36
N LYS A 40 7.60 -15.55 -5.90
CA LYS A 40 7.76 -16.78 -6.69
C LYS A 40 6.45 -17.31 -7.27
N SER A 41 5.39 -16.48 -7.28
CA SER A 41 4.12 -16.83 -7.89
C SER A 41 3.73 -15.77 -8.92
N ASP A 42 3.45 -16.23 -10.14
CA ASP A 42 2.87 -15.39 -11.18
C ASP A 42 1.38 -15.13 -10.92
N GLU A 43 0.74 -15.98 -10.13
CA GLU A 43 -0.63 -15.84 -9.68
C GLU A 43 -0.62 -15.39 -8.21
N CYS A 44 -0.79 -14.08 -7.99
CA CYS A 44 -1.04 -13.54 -6.66
C CYS A 44 -2.03 -12.38 -6.74
N ALA A 45 -2.75 -12.16 -5.63
CA ALA A 45 -3.81 -11.16 -5.55
C ALA A 45 -3.31 -9.74 -5.91
N ALA A 46 -2.08 -9.40 -5.53
CA ALA A 46 -1.43 -8.15 -5.95
C ALA A 46 -1.38 -8.01 -7.48
N ARG A 47 -0.89 -9.04 -8.19
CA ARG A 47 -0.75 -9.00 -9.66
C ARG A 47 -2.10 -8.88 -10.36
N THR A 48 -3.12 -9.57 -9.87
CA THR A 48 -4.49 -9.47 -10.39
C THR A 48 -5.04 -8.05 -10.22
N ALA A 49 -4.95 -7.47 -9.02
CA ALA A 49 -5.40 -6.11 -8.74
C ALA A 49 -4.64 -5.06 -9.57
N ILE A 50 -3.32 -5.24 -9.71
CA ILE A 50 -2.46 -4.38 -10.54
C ILE A 50 -2.89 -4.47 -12.01
N ALA A 51 -3.09 -5.68 -12.54
CA ALA A 51 -3.50 -5.88 -13.92
C ALA A 51 -4.89 -5.27 -14.20
N GLU A 52 -5.83 -5.37 -13.27
CA GLU A 52 -7.14 -4.74 -13.39
C GLU A 52 -7.02 -3.21 -13.41
N THR A 53 -6.30 -2.64 -12.44
CA THR A 53 -6.12 -1.18 -12.29
C THR A 53 -5.35 -0.56 -13.45
N ILE A 54 -4.39 -1.28 -14.03
CA ILE A 54 -3.64 -0.84 -15.21
C ILE A 54 -4.52 -0.81 -16.45
N ASN A 55 -5.44 -1.76 -16.60
CA ASN A 55 -6.22 -1.90 -17.83
C ASN A 55 -7.53 -1.09 -17.78
N ARG A 56 -8.10 -0.88 -16.60
CA ARG A 56 -9.41 -0.27 -16.42
C ARG A 56 -9.39 0.86 -15.39
N ARG A 57 -10.28 1.81 -15.61
CA ARG A 57 -10.73 2.81 -14.63
C ARG A 57 -12.25 2.71 -14.61
N GLY A 58 -12.77 1.94 -13.67
CA GLY A 58 -14.17 1.56 -13.65
C GLY A 58 -14.56 0.79 -14.90
N ASN A 59 -15.57 1.30 -15.61
CA ASN A 59 -16.02 0.71 -16.87
C ASN A 59 -15.24 1.19 -18.11
N THR A 60 -14.24 2.06 -17.94
CA THR A 60 -13.50 2.65 -19.07
C THR A 60 -12.11 2.05 -19.20
N ALA A 61 -11.61 1.85 -20.42
CA ALA A 61 -10.24 1.43 -20.65
C ALA A 61 -9.25 2.55 -20.28
N ARG A 62 -8.21 2.21 -19.52
CA ARG A 62 -7.20 3.18 -19.09
C ARG A 62 -6.18 3.44 -20.21
N LEU A 63 -5.94 4.73 -20.49
CA LEU A 63 -5.05 5.18 -21.57
C LEU A 63 -3.60 5.31 -21.07
N ARG A 64 -3.39 5.88 -19.88
CA ARG A 64 -2.07 6.25 -19.37
C ARG A 64 -1.55 5.23 -18.35
N ARG A 65 -1.47 3.98 -18.81
CA ARG A 65 -1.03 2.81 -18.02
C ARG A 65 0.33 2.98 -17.36
N ASN A 66 1.25 3.67 -18.03
CA ASN A 66 2.62 3.90 -17.56
C ASN A 66 2.74 4.98 -16.48
N MET A 67 1.64 5.67 -16.14
CA MET A 67 1.63 6.72 -15.11
C MET A 67 1.27 6.19 -13.72
N LEU A 68 1.19 4.87 -13.56
CA LEU A 68 0.90 4.22 -12.29
C LEU A 68 2.14 3.52 -11.77
N VAL A 69 2.39 3.67 -10.48
CA VAL A 69 3.36 2.92 -9.71
C VAL A 69 2.61 2.20 -8.61
N PHE A 70 2.89 0.93 -8.37
CA PHE A 70 2.18 0.14 -7.37
C PHE A 70 3.13 -0.25 -6.24
N LEU A 71 2.64 -0.17 -5.00
CA LEU A 71 3.33 -0.67 -3.82
C LEU A 71 2.45 -1.76 -3.19
N ALA A 72 2.96 -2.99 -3.12
CA ALA A 72 2.23 -4.13 -2.60
C ALA A 72 2.85 -4.65 -1.30
N PRO A 73 2.02 -5.18 -0.38
CA PRO A 73 2.52 -5.83 0.83
C PRO A 73 3.12 -7.20 0.52
N ASP A 74 4.21 -7.56 1.20
CA ASP A 74 4.79 -8.90 1.15
C ASP A 74 3.92 -9.90 1.91
N HIS A 75 3.58 -11.01 1.27
CA HIS A 75 2.73 -12.04 1.86
C HIS A 75 3.27 -12.60 3.19
N ARG A 76 4.59 -12.82 3.31
CA ARG A 76 5.19 -13.43 4.50
C ARG A 76 5.28 -12.46 5.67
N ALA A 77 5.45 -11.17 5.37
CA ALA A 77 5.50 -10.12 6.38
C ALA A 77 4.09 -9.65 6.81
N LEU A 78 3.03 -10.08 6.14
CA LEU A 78 1.67 -9.61 6.40
C LEU A 78 1.14 -10.09 7.74
N GLU A 79 1.31 -11.39 8.06
CA GLU A 79 0.86 -11.97 9.34
C GLU A 79 1.47 -11.22 10.55
N HIS A 80 2.76 -10.89 10.47
CA HIS A 80 3.44 -10.13 11.51
C HIS A 80 2.91 -8.69 11.64
N LEU A 81 2.54 -8.06 10.53
CA LEU A 81 1.94 -6.74 10.52
C LEU A 81 0.53 -6.77 11.14
N GLU A 82 -0.29 -7.77 10.79
CA GLU A 82 -1.63 -7.96 11.33
C GLU A 82 -1.60 -8.16 12.85
N HIS A 83 -0.67 -8.99 13.35
CA HIS A 83 -0.50 -9.18 14.78
C HIS A 83 -0.09 -7.89 15.50
N ALA A 84 0.88 -7.16 14.95
CA ALA A 84 1.32 -5.88 15.51
C ALA A 84 0.20 -4.82 15.48
N ALA A 85 -0.62 -4.81 14.42
CA ALA A 85 -1.77 -3.93 14.31
C ALA A 85 -2.86 -4.26 15.35
N ALA A 86 -3.17 -5.54 15.53
CA ALA A 86 -4.12 -5.99 16.55
C ALA A 86 -3.65 -5.60 17.96
N GLU A 87 -2.37 -5.80 18.28
CA GLU A 87 -1.79 -5.42 19.57
C GLU A 87 -1.88 -3.89 19.79
N PHE A 88 -1.51 -3.09 18.79
CA PHE A 88 -1.62 -1.64 18.86
C PHE A 88 -3.06 -1.18 19.08
N LEU A 89 -4.02 -1.72 18.32
CA LEU A 89 -5.43 -1.38 18.46
C LEU A 89 -5.97 -1.76 19.84
N ALA A 90 -5.56 -2.91 20.38
CA ALA A 90 -5.93 -3.34 21.72
C ALA A 90 -5.42 -2.36 22.79
N TRP A 91 -4.12 -2.02 22.78
CA TRP A 91 -3.58 -1.06 23.73
C TRP A 91 -4.13 0.34 23.57
N ARG A 92 -4.37 0.78 22.32
CA ARG A 92 -5.03 2.06 22.05
C ARG A 92 -6.41 2.08 22.68
N ARG A 93 -7.18 1.00 22.52
CA ARG A 93 -8.51 0.88 23.10
C ARG A 93 -8.50 0.88 24.63
N ILE A 94 -7.57 0.16 25.25
CA ILE A 94 -7.40 0.15 26.72
C ILE A 94 -7.09 1.57 27.25
N VAL A 95 -6.27 2.34 26.53
CA VAL A 95 -5.96 3.73 26.91
C VAL A 95 -7.15 4.66 26.69
N GLU A 96 -7.92 4.47 25.62
CA GLU A 96 -9.16 5.22 25.35
C GLU A 96 -10.25 4.94 26.39
N ASP A 97 -10.36 3.70 26.84
CA ASP A 97 -11.38 3.24 27.80
C ASP A 97 -10.88 3.24 29.27
N ALA A 98 -9.80 3.98 29.57
CA ALA A 98 -9.15 3.96 30.89
C ALA A 98 -10.11 4.30 32.05
N ASP A 99 -10.98 5.29 31.85
CA ASP A 99 -12.00 5.70 32.82
C ASP A 99 -13.05 4.60 33.04
N ALA A 100 -13.50 3.96 31.96
CA ALA A 100 -14.49 2.88 32.02
C ALA A 100 -13.93 1.61 32.67
N LEU A 101 -12.63 1.37 32.53
CA LEU A 101 -11.90 0.27 33.15
C LEU A 101 -11.44 0.60 34.60
N ASN A 102 -11.70 1.82 35.07
CA ASN A 102 -11.30 2.33 36.39
C ASN A 102 -9.81 2.09 36.69
N LEU A 103 -8.96 2.34 35.69
CA LEU A 103 -7.52 2.16 35.80
C LEU A 103 -6.93 3.16 36.80
N ASP A 104 -6.00 2.71 37.64
CA ASP A 104 -5.23 3.63 38.47
C ASP A 104 -4.16 4.36 37.65
N LYS A 105 -3.57 5.42 38.22
CA LYS A 105 -2.55 6.24 37.54
C LYS A 105 -1.31 5.44 37.12
N ALA A 106 -0.97 4.35 37.80
CA ALA A 106 0.17 3.51 37.42
C ALA A 106 -0.20 2.59 36.25
N GLN A 107 -1.39 2.01 36.26
CA GLN A 107 -1.93 1.20 35.17
C GLN A 107 -2.11 2.03 33.89
N GLU A 108 -2.61 3.26 33.99
CA GLU A 108 -2.69 4.17 32.85
C GLU A 108 -1.32 4.47 32.23
N ARG A 109 -0.31 4.76 33.06
CA ARG A 109 1.05 5.01 32.57
C ARG A 109 1.59 3.76 31.85
N GLN A 110 1.42 2.59 32.42
CA GLN A 110 1.85 1.34 31.82
C GLN A 110 1.12 1.04 30.50
N ALA A 111 -0.19 1.31 30.42
CA ALA A 111 -0.97 1.13 29.20
C ALA A 111 -0.50 2.08 28.09
N ARG A 112 -0.23 3.35 28.41
CA ARG A 112 0.34 4.33 27.47
C ARG A 112 1.72 3.90 26.97
N GLU A 113 2.60 3.45 27.86
CA GLU A 113 3.93 2.94 27.46
C GLU A 113 3.86 1.70 26.56
N ARG A 114 2.86 0.82 26.77
CA ARG A 114 2.65 -0.35 25.91
C ARG A 114 2.08 0.04 24.56
N ARG A 115 1.09 0.95 24.53
CA ARG A 115 0.59 1.54 23.29
C ARG A 115 1.71 2.16 22.46
N ASP A 116 2.59 2.96 23.09
CA ASP A 116 3.68 3.65 22.38
C ASP A 116 4.74 2.67 21.84
N ARG A 117 4.99 1.57 22.56
CA ARG A 117 5.83 0.48 22.07
C ARG A 117 5.19 -0.25 20.89
N ALA A 118 3.90 -0.56 20.99
CA ALA A 118 3.16 -1.20 19.91
C ALA A 118 3.09 -0.31 18.66
N GLU A 119 2.93 1.01 18.81
CA GLU A 119 2.96 1.99 17.73
C GLU A 119 4.30 2.02 16.97
N LYS A 120 5.41 1.95 17.72
CA LYS A 120 6.75 1.84 17.11
C LYS A 120 6.91 0.50 16.38
N ALA A 121 6.43 -0.59 16.97
CA ALA A 121 6.51 -1.92 16.37
C ALA A 121 5.72 -1.99 15.06
N ILE A 122 4.46 -1.53 15.02
CA ILE A 122 3.66 -1.50 13.79
C ILE A 122 4.31 -0.60 12.72
N THR A 123 4.91 0.53 13.10
CA THR A 123 5.59 1.42 12.15
C THR A 123 6.76 0.72 11.45
N VAL A 124 7.58 -0.03 12.19
CA VAL A 124 8.68 -0.81 11.63
C VAL A 124 8.14 -1.92 10.72
N ARG A 125 7.14 -2.68 11.20
CA ARG A 125 6.52 -3.77 10.42
C ARG A 125 5.91 -3.25 9.12
N LEU A 126 5.26 -2.08 9.14
CA LEU A 126 4.69 -1.47 7.95
C LEU A 126 5.74 -1.26 6.85
N GLY A 127 6.93 -0.74 7.21
CA GLY A 127 8.03 -0.55 6.27
C GLY A 127 8.62 -1.86 5.74
N GLU A 128 8.66 -2.90 6.57
CA GLU A 128 9.13 -4.25 6.16
C GLU A 128 8.13 -4.94 5.23
N THR A 129 6.82 -4.77 5.47
CA THR A 129 5.75 -5.39 4.68
C THR A 129 5.58 -4.71 3.34
N TYR A 130 5.52 -3.38 3.27
CA TYR A 130 5.29 -2.64 2.03
C TYR A 130 6.59 -2.38 1.26
N ARG A 131 7.12 -3.43 0.65
CA ARG A 131 8.42 -3.41 -0.04
C ARG A 131 8.37 -3.69 -1.55
N TRP A 132 7.25 -4.19 -2.06
CA TRP A 132 7.15 -4.62 -3.45
C TRP A 132 6.69 -3.47 -4.35
N LEU A 133 7.64 -2.85 -5.04
CA LEU A 133 7.37 -1.81 -6.03
C LEU A 133 7.19 -2.43 -7.42
N VAL A 134 6.02 -2.25 -8.03
CA VAL A 134 5.71 -2.74 -9.37
C VAL A 134 5.45 -1.55 -10.29
N VAL A 135 6.19 -1.49 -11.39
CA VAL A 135 6.05 -0.45 -12.41
C VAL A 135 5.69 -1.11 -13.75
N PRO A 136 4.55 -0.75 -14.36
CA PRO A 136 4.19 -1.24 -15.68
C PRO A 136 5.18 -0.71 -16.71
N ARG A 137 5.88 -1.63 -17.39
CA ARG A 137 6.73 -1.31 -18.52
C ARG A 137 6.06 -1.79 -19.80
N ARG A 138 5.91 -0.90 -20.77
CA ARG A 138 5.60 -1.31 -22.15
C ARG A 138 6.87 -1.91 -22.75
N THR A 139 6.87 -3.23 -22.98
CA THR A 139 7.90 -3.86 -23.81
C THR A 139 7.71 -3.36 -25.25
N PRO A 140 8.77 -2.86 -25.93
CA PRO A 140 8.70 -2.56 -27.35
C PRO A 140 8.29 -3.81 -28.13
N LEU A 141 7.41 -3.67 -29.12
CA LEU A 141 7.04 -4.78 -30.00
C LEU A 141 8.30 -5.32 -30.70
N PRO A 142 8.56 -6.65 -30.67
CA PRO A 142 9.63 -7.23 -31.48
C PRO A 142 9.33 -6.98 -32.96
N GLY A 143 10.18 -6.18 -33.63
CA GLY A 143 10.07 -5.89 -35.06
C GLY A 143 9.93 -4.42 -35.48
N ARG A 144 9.79 -3.45 -34.55
CA ARG A 144 9.92 -2.02 -34.90
C ARG A 144 11.39 -1.59 -34.82
N SER A 145 12.09 -1.62 -35.96
CA SER A 145 13.31 -0.83 -36.10
C SER A 145 12.92 0.64 -35.85
N SER A 146 13.55 1.26 -34.86
CA SER A 146 13.43 2.70 -34.65
C SER A 146 14.30 3.37 -35.71
N SER A 147 13.77 3.55 -36.92
CA SER A 147 14.45 4.37 -37.92
C SER A 147 14.33 5.83 -37.50
N TRP A 148 15.40 6.36 -36.93
CA TRP A 148 15.57 7.79 -36.74
C TRP A 148 15.93 8.41 -38.10
N SER A 149 15.12 9.35 -38.58
CA SER A 149 15.50 10.24 -39.68
C SER A 149 15.97 11.56 -39.08
N SER A 150 17.24 11.89 -39.26
CA SER A 150 17.76 13.25 -39.07
C SER A 150 17.70 14.00 -40.39
N THR A 151 16.97 15.11 -40.43
CA THR A 151 17.29 16.32 -41.21
C THR A 151 16.71 17.51 -40.46
#